data_AF-A0A3D4AFY9-F1
#
_entry.id   AF-A0A3D4AFY9-F1
#
_cell.length_a   1.000
_cell.length_b   1.000
_cell.length_c   1.000
_cell.angle_alpha   90.00
_cell.angle_beta   90.00
_cell.angle_gamma   90.00
#
_symmetry.space_group_name_H-M   'P 1'
#
loop_
_entity.id
_entity.type
_entity.pdbx_description
1 polymer ?
#
loop_
_entity_poly.entity_id
_entity_poly.type
_entity_poly.pdbx_seq_one_letter_code
_entity_poly.pdbx_strand_id
1 'polypeptide(L)'
;MYQQVVVHCSNILKEKNYQVSRPLMIKLFTSSPRQNNAYALAWALFILVACGAPPSTFDELQLKDILGYDKPIHAILFGTQAYLLIRALKHKASLEKMITYACLLSALYGVLIELLQKFYFEGRSFDYFDMLANILGCLIVWIWFTRKAKMLAQ
;
A
#
# COMPACT_ATOMS: atom_id res chain seq x y z
N MET A 1 -6.65 24.78 -12.90
CA MET A 1 -5.28 24.30 -12.64
C MET A 1 -5.06 22.83 -13.03
N TYR A 2 -5.92 21.87 -12.64
CA TYR A 2 -5.81 20.43 -12.99
C TYR A 2 -5.78 20.14 -14.50
N GLN A 3 -6.70 20.74 -15.26
CA GLN A 3 -6.77 20.53 -16.72
C GLN A 3 -5.50 21.01 -17.44
N GLN A 4 -4.86 22.09 -16.99
CA GLN A 4 -3.65 22.60 -17.64
C GLN A 4 -2.42 21.71 -17.39
N VAL A 5 -2.29 21.10 -16.21
CA VAL A 5 -1.20 20.15 -15.90
C VAL A 5 -1.36 18.84 -16.69
N VAL A 6 -2.60 18.36 -16.85
CA VAL A 6 -2.89 17.16 -17.64
C VAL A 6 -2.56 17.38 -19.12
N VAL A 7 -2.92 18.53 -19.67
CA VAL A 7 -2.61 18.90 -21.07
C VAL A 7 -1.10 19.05 -21.27
N HIS A 8 -0.39 19.68 -20.33
CA HIS A 8 1.05 19.87 -20.42
C HIS A 8 1.85 18.55 -20.35
N CYS A 9 1.51 17.66 -19.41
CA CYS A 9 2.10 16.31 -19.35
C CYS A 9 1.75 15.46 -20.58
N SER A 10 0.53 15.62 -21.11
CA SER A 10 0.10 14.97 -22.36
C SER A 10 1.01 15.33 -23.53
N ASN A 11 1.47 16.58 -23.60
CA ASN A 11 2.29 17.08 -24.70
C ASN A 11 3.74 16.57 -24.59
N ILE A 12 4.30 16.53 -23.38
CA ILE A 12 5.64 15.98 -23.11
C ILE A 12 5.71 14.46 -23.42
N LEU A 13 4.63 13.72 -23.16
CA LEU A 13 4.56 12.28 -23.46
C LEU A 13 4.44 12.00 -24.97
N LYS A 14 3.82 12.91 -25.74
CA LYS A 14 3.79 12.83 -27.21
C LYS A 14 5.16 13.05 -27.82
N GLU A 15 5.97 13.96 -27.28
CA GLU A 15 7.32 14.24 -27.77
C GLU A 15 8.31 13.07 -27.57
N LYS A 16 8.10 12.22 -26.56
CA LYS A 16 9.03 11.12 -26.21
C LYS A 16 8.63 9.75 -26.76
N ASN A 17 7.63 9.69 -27.66
CA ASN A 17 7.11 8.45 -28.25
C ASN A 17 6.77 7.34 -27.23
N TYR A 18 6.46 7.74 -25.99
CA TYR A 18 6.16 6.83 -24.90
C TYR A 18 4.64 6.65 -24.84
N GLN A 19 4.15 5.58 -25.47
CA GLN A 19 2.74 5.20 -25.49
C GLN A 19 2.34 4.61 -24.13
N VAL A 20 2.17 5.46 -23.10
CA VAL A 20 1.33 5.07 -21.96
C VAL A 20 -0.10 5.26 -22.42
N SER A 21 -0.86 4.17 -22.54
CA SER A 21 -2.29 4.18 -22.86
C SER A 21 -3.00 5.15 -21.91
N ARG A 22 -3.26 6.39 -22.38
CA ARG A 22 -3.88 7.50 -21.61
C ARG A 22 -5.10 7.11 -20.76
N PRO A 23 -5.98 6.16 -21.13
CA PRO A 23 -7.12 5.80 -20.28
C PRO A 23 -6.77 4.99 -19.02
N LEU A 24 -5.60 4.32 -18.97
CA LEU A 24 -5.22 3.44 -17.86
C LEU A 24 -4.87 4.22 -16.59
N MET A 25 -4.01 5.23 -16.76
CA MET A 25 -3.59 6.13 -15.68
C MET A 25 -4.80 6.90 -15.11
N ILE A 26 -5.78 7.25 -15.94
CA ILE A 26 -6.96 8.01 -15.48
C ILE A 26 -7.92 7.12 -14.68
N LYS A 27 -8.11 5.85 -15.06
CA LYS A 27 -9.01 4.92 -14.33
C LYS A 27 -8.45 4.47 -12.98
N LEU A 28 -7.14 4.27 -12.86
CA LEU A 28 -6.52 3.86 -11.59
C LEU A 28 -6.35 5.02 -10.58
N PHE A 29 -6.33 6.26 -11.07
CA PHE A 29 -6.00 7.46 -10.29
C PHE A 29 -7.09 8.54 -10.38
N THR A 30 -8.35 8.17 -10.17
CA THR A 30 -9.49 9.11 -10.19
C THR A 30 -9.48 10.13 -9.05
N SER A 31 -8.69 9.91 -7.99
CA SER A 31 -8.55 10.81 -6.86
C SER A 31 -7.27 11.65 -6.94
N SER A 32 -7.34 12.88 -6.41
CA SER A 32 -6.20 13.79 -6.45
C SER A 32 -5.02 13.21 -5.64
N PRO A 33 -3.79 13.23 -6.16
CA PRO A 33 -2.65 12.59 -5.49
C PRO A 33 -2.30 13.17 -4.11
N ARG A 34 -2.60 14.46 -3.87
CA ARG A 34 -2.39 15.08 -2.55
C ARG A 34 -3.27 14.45 -1.47
N GLN A 35 -4.51 14.08 -1.82
CA GLN A 35 -5.42 13.38 -0.92
C GLN A 35 -4.97 11.92 -0.70
N ASN A 36 -4.45 11.26 -1.75
CA ASN A 36 -3.96 9.89 -1.65
C ASN A 36 -2.75 9.74 -0.71
N ASN A 37 -1.84 10.72 -0.69
CA ASN A 37 -0.71 10.73 0.25
C ASN A 37 -1.19 10.79 1.70
N ALA A 38 -2.22 11.60 1.98
CA ALA A 38 -2.78 11.72 3.33
C ALA A 38 -3.41 10.40 3.78
N TYR A 39 -4.14 9.72 2.89
CA TYR A 39 -4.72 8.41 3.20
C TYR A 39 -3.66 7.33 3.43
N ALA A 40 -2.61 7.28 2.62
CA ALA A 40 -1.52 6.32 2.80
C ALA A 40 -0.76 6.54 4.12
N LEU A 41 -0.58 7.80 4.53
CA LEU A 41 0.05 8.13 5.81
C LEU A 41 -0.88 7.84 6.99
N ALA A 42 -2.15 8.24 6.90
CA ALA A 42 -3.14 7.97 7.94
C ALA A 42 -3.30 6.46 8.18
N TRP A 43 -3.31 5.66 7.11
CA TRP A 43 -3.37 4.20 7.20
C TRP A 43 -2.10 3.61 7.81
N ALA A 44 -0.92 4.12 7.46
CA ALA A 44 0.32 3.70 8.09
C ALA A 44 0.31 3.94 9.61
N LEU A 45 -0.14 5.13 10.05
CA LEU A 45 -0.28 5.45 11.47
C LEU A 45 -1.33 4.56 12.16
N PHE A 46 -2.43 4.27 11.47
CA PHE A 46 -3.42 3.32 11.96
C PHE A 46 -2.81 1.93 12.18
N ILE A 47 -2.03 1.40 11.24
CA ILE A 47 -1.31 0.12 11.38
C ILE A 47 -0.37 0.16 12.59
N LEU A 48 0.40 1.25 12.77
CA LEU A 48 1.31 1.39 13.90
C LEU A 48 0.59 1.25 15.24
N VAL A 49 -0.55 1.95 15.39
CA VAL A 49 -1.36 1.90 16.60
C VAL A 49 -2.02 0.54 16.76
N ALA A 50 -2.62 0.00 15.69
CA ALA A 50 -3.34 -1.26 15.73
C ALA A 50 -2.43 -2.45 16.07
N CYS A 51 -1.28 -2.57 15.41
CA CYS A 51 -0.33 -3.65 15.67
C CYS A 51 0.49 -3.42 16.96
N GLY A 52 0.71 -2.17 17.35
CA GLY A 52 1.48 -1.81 18.55
C GLY A 52 0.67 -1.80 19.85
N ALA A 53 -0.66 -1.65 19.79
CA ALA A 53 -1.49 -1.61 20.99
C ALA A 53 -1.45 -2.95 21.73
N PRO A 54 -1.41 -2.96 23.08
CA PRO A 54 -1.36 -4.20 23.86
C PRO A 54 -2.68 -4.98 23.69
N PRO A 55 -2.64 -6.33 23.76
CA PRO A 55 -3.83 -7.17 23.59
C PRO A 55 -5.02 -6.80 24.49
N SER A 56 -4.74 -6.33 25.71
CA SER A 56 -5.77 -5.88 26.67
C SER A 56 -6.66 -4.76 26.13
N THR A 57 -6.14 -3.90 25.26
CA THR A 57 -6.92 -2.82 24.61
C THR A 57 -8.08 -3.39 23.80
N PHE A 58 -7.89 -4.56 23.20
CA PHE A 58 -8.90 -5.18 22.34
C PHE A 58 -9.90 -6.03 23.12
N ASP A 59 -9.50 -6.51 24.29
CA ASP A 59 -10.38 -7.17 25.25
C ASP A 59 -11.45 -6.19 25.74
N GLU A 60 -11.03 -4.98 26.12
CA GLU A 60 -11.93 -3.90 26.55
C GLU A 60 -12.93 -3.50 25.45
N LEU A 61 -12.49 -3.56 24.19
CA LEU A 61 -13.31 -3.23 23.02
C LEU A 61 -14.16 -4.41 22.51
N GLN A 62 -14.10 -5.59 23.15
CA GLN A 62 -14.78 -6.82 22.70
C GLN A 62 -14.42 -7.24 21.26
N LEU A 63 -13.19 -6.96 20.82
CA LEU A 63 -12.72 -7.26 19.45
C LEU A 63 -11.96 -8.59 19.34
N LYS A 64 -11.94 -9.41 20.40
CA LYS A 64 -11.17 -10.67 20.50
C LYS A 64 -11.50 -11.66 19.37
N ASP A 65 -12.77 -11.79 19.01
CA ASP A 65 -13.21 -12.75 17.99
C ASP A 65 -12.73 -12.38 16.58
N ILE A 66 -12.55 -11.07 16.31
CA ILE A 66 -11.99 -10.58 15.05
C ILE A 66 -10.47 -10.82 15.05
N LEU A 67 -9.80 -10.60 16.19
CA LEU A 67 -8.37 -10.81 16.33
C LEU A 67 -7.92 -12.28 16.37
N GLY A 68 -8.85 -13.23 16.55
CA GLY A 68 -8.58 -14.65 16.31
C GLY A 68 -8.11 -14.96 14.88
N TYR A 69 -8.30 -14.03 13.93
CA TYR A 69 -7.84 -14.08 12.54
C TYR A 69 -6.66 -13.14 12.28
N ASP A 70 -5.72 -13.05 13.22
CA ASP A 70 -4.58 -12.12 13.19
C ASP A 70 -3.85 -12.11 11.83
N LYS A 71 -3.57 -13.30 11.26
CA LYS A 71 -2.83 -13.47 10.01
C LYS A 71 -3.57 -12.89 8.77
N PRO A 72 -4.84 -13.25 8.49
CA PRO A 72 -5.61 -12.57 7.45
C PRO A 72 -5.70 -11.05 7.62
N ILE A 73 -5.84 -10.56 8.86
CA ILE A 73 -5.90 -9.13 9.14
C ILE A 73 -4.59 -8.45 8.75
N HIS A 74 -3.45 -9.00 9.17
CA HIS A 74 -2.12 -8.55 8.78
C HIS A 74 -1.97 -8.47 7.25
N ALA A 75 -2.38 -9.52 6.52
CA ALA A 75 -2.35 -9.49 5.05
C ALA A 75 -3.23 -8.36 4.46
N ILE A 76 -4.42 -8.12 5.02
CA ILE A 76 -5.32 -7.04 4.59
C ILE A 76 -4.72 -5.66 4.90
N LEU A 77 -4.15 -5.47 6.09
CA LEU A 77 -3.57 -4.21 6.54
C LEU A 77 -2.44 -3.76 5.62
N PHE A 78 -1.45 -4.63 5.40
CA PHE A 78 -0.27 -4.31 4.60
C PHE A 78 -0.54 -4.35 3.09
N GLY A 79 -1.46 -5.21 2.63
CA GLY A 79 -2.00 -5.13 1.26
C GLY A 79 -2.68 -3.78 1.00
N THR A 80 -3.51 -3.30 1.93
CA THR A 80 -4.16 -1.98 1.82
C THR A 80 -3.11 -0.86 1.84
N GLN A 81 -2.09 -0.95 2.67
CA GLN A 81 -0.96 0.00 2.66
C GLN A 81 -0.28 0.03 1.29
N ALA A 82 0.02 -1.12 0.69
CA ALA A 82 0.59 -1.21 -0.64
C ALA A 82 -0.32 -0.58 -1.70
N TYR A 83 -1.63 -0.89 -1.68
CA TYR A 83 -2.62 -0.30 -2.57
C TYR A 83 -2.67 1.23 -2.46
N LEU A 84 -2.71 1.77 -1.24
CA LEU A 84 -2.75 3.21 -1.01
C LEU A 84 -1.46 3.88 -1.49
N LEU A 85 -0.30 3.27 -1.24
CA LEU A 85 0.99 3.76 -1.74
C LEU A 85 1.06 3.76 -3.27
N ILE A 86 0.54 2.73 -3.95
CA ILE A 86 0.46 2.72 -5.42
C ILE A 86 -0.34 3.92 -5.93
N ARG A 87 -1.42 4.31 -5.23
CA ARG A 87 -2.26 5.46 -5.61
C ARG A 87 -1.67 6.81 -5.21
N ALA A 88 -0.79 6.83 -4.23
CA ALA A 88 -0.13 8.02 -3.70
C ALA A 88 1.12 8.39 -4.51
N LEU A 89 1.93 7.40 -4.91
CA LEU A 89 3.19 7.63 -5.60
C LEU A 89 2.98 8.26 -6.97
N LYS A 90 3.63 9.39 -7.20
CA LYS A 90 3.87 9.93 -8.53
C LYS A 90 5.31 9.64 -8.90
N HIS A 91 5.53 8.65 -9.75
CA HIS A 91 6.88 8.39 -10.25
C HIS A 91 6.97 8.69 -11.75
N LYS A 92 8.11 9.27 -12.15
CA LYS A 92 8.51 9.36 -13.57
C LYS A 92 8.94 7.99 -14.15
N ALA A 93 8.83 6.92 -13.36
CA ALA A 93 9.22 5.57 -13.76
C ALA A 93 8.04 4.83 -14.38
N SER A 94 8.31 3.66 -14.96
CA SER A 94 7.25 2.78 -15.47
C SER A 94 6.28 2.38 -14.36
N LEU A 95 5.03 2.12 -14.75
CA LEU A 95 3.96 1.70 -13.84
C LEU A 95 4.37 0.45 -13.03
N GLU A 96 5.02 -0.53 -13.65
CA GLU A 96 5.53 -1.72 -12.96
C GLU A 96 6.54 -1.39 -11.87
N LYS A 97 7.50 -0.48 -12.13
CA LYS A 97 8.49 -0.06 -11.13
C LYS A 97 7.81 0.60 -9.93
N MET A 98 6.84 1.48 -10.20
CA MET A 98 6.07 2.14 -9.15
C MET A 98 5.27 1.15 -8.29
N ILE A 99 4.61 0.16 -8.91
CA ILE A 99 3.90 -0.90 -8.19
C ILE A 99 4.87 -1.69 -7.30
N THR A 100 6.02 -2.09 -7.85
CA THR A 100 7.06 -2.83 -7.11
C THR A 100 7.58 -2.02 -5.92
N TYR A 101 7.90 -0.74 -6.11
CA TYR A 101 8.39 0.11 -5.01
C TYR A 101 7.36 0.28 -3.89
N ALA A 102 6.09 0.51 -4.23
CA ALA A 102 5.04 0.62 -3.22
C ALA A 102 4.89 -0.66 -2.39
N CYS A 103 4.91 -1.83 -3.05
CA CYS A 103 4.78 -3.11 -2.36
C CYS A 103 6.00 -3.43 -1.49
N LEU A 104 7.22 -3.13 -1.99
CA LEU A 104 8.44 -3.29 -1.20
C LEU A 104 8.45 -2.38 0.03
N LEU A 105 8.03 -1.11 -0.11
CA LEU A 105 7.96 -0.18 1.01
C LEU A 105 6.97 -0.65 2.08
N SER A 106 5.80 -1.15 1.67
CA SER A 106 4.81 -1.74 2.60
C SER A 106 5.32 -3.01 3.28
N ALA A 107 6.01 -3.89 2.55
CA ALA A 107 6.56 -5.12 3.12
C ALA A 107 7.66 -4.81 4.14
N LEU A 108 8.57 -3.87 3.82
CA LEU A 108 9.59 -3.39 4.76
C LEU A 108 8.98 -2.72 5.98
N TYR A 109 7.89 -1.97 5.79
CA TYR A 109 7.14 -1.41 6.91
C TYR A 109 6.55 -2.50 7.81
N GLY A 110 6.02 -3.59 7.24
CA GLY A 110 5.57 -4.75 8.02
C GLY A 110 6.67 -5.42 8.81
N VAL A 111 7.84 -5.64 8.20
CA VAL A 111 9.01 -6.16 8.93
C VAL A 111 9.41 -5.22 10.07
N LEU A 112 9.39 -3.90 9.83
CA LEU A 112 9.69 -2.93 10.88
C LEU A 112 8.69 -2.99 12.04
N ILE A 113 7.39 -3.16 11.77
CA ILE A 113 6.36 -3.30 12.81
C ILE A 113 6.63 -4.53 13.68
N GLU A 114 6.96 -5.69 13.10
CA GLU A 114 7.30 -6.90 13.85
C GLU A 114 8.54 -6.70 14.74
N LEU A 115 9.56 -6.01 14.20
CA LEU A 115 10.75 -5.66 14.99
C LEU A 115 10.41 -4.68 16.12
N LEU A 116 9.51 -3.71 15.89
CA LEU A 116 9.04 -2.82 16.94
C LEU A 116 8.25 -3.57 18.02
N GLN A 117 7.42 -4.55 17.64
CA GLN A 117 6.75 -5.44 18.60
C GLN A 117 7.76 -6.24 19.43
N LYS A 118 8.88 -6.67 18.82
CA LYS A 118 9.95 -7.37 19.54
C LYS A 118 10.65 -6.52 20.59
N PHE A 119 10.92 -5.25 20.28
CA PHE A 119 11.87 -4.43 21.05
C PHE A 119 11.23 -3.30 21.87
N TYR A 120 10.03 -2.84 21.49
CA TYR A 120 9.44 -1.61 22.04
C TYR A 120 7.99 -1.74 22.48
N PHE A 121 7.17 -2.63 21.91
CA PHE A 121 5.77 -2.75 22.30
C PHE A 121 5.56 -3.83 23.36
N GLU A 122 5.37 -3.38 24.60
CA GLU A 122 5.05 -4.25 25.72
C GLU A 122 3.75 -5.03 25.51
N GLY A 123 3.76 -6.32 25.83
CA GLY A 123 2.61 -7.21 25.64
C GLY A 123 2.41 -7.67 24.19
N ARG A 124 3.27 -7.27 23.25
CA ARG A 124 3.35 -7.86 21.90
C ARG A 124 4.55 -8.76 21.75
N SER A 125 4.45 -9.69 20.82
CA SER A 125 5.50 -10.65 20.49
C SER A 125 5.74 -10.64 18.99
N PHE A 126 7.00 -10.71 18.60
CA PHE A 126 7.40 -10.96 17.23
C PHE A 126 6.84 -12.31 16.74
N ASP A 127 6.12 -12.32 15.62
CA ASP A 127 5.66 -13.56 14.96
C ASP A 127 6.14 -13.62 13.51
N TYR A 128 6.91 -14.66 13.19
CA TYR A 128 7.35 -14.93 11.82
C TYR A 128 6.18 -15.11 10.84
N PHE A 129 5.06 -15.65 11.31
CA PHE A 129 3.87 -15.84 10.47
C PHE A 129 3.11 -14.55 10.20
N ASP A 130 3.15 -13.59 11.12
CA ASP A 130 2.54 -12.27 10.91
C ASP A 130 3.41 -11.46 9.96
N MET A 131 4.75 -11.54 10.10
CA MET A 131 5.68 -11.03 9.08
C MET A 131 5.41 -11.63 7.69
N LEU A 132 5.18 -12.94 7.61
CA LEU A 132 4.86 -13.61 6.34
C LEU A 132 3.50 -13.15 5.79
N ALA A 133 2.49 -12.99 6.65
CA ALA A 133 1.18 -12.48 6.26
C ALA A 133 1.27 -11.04 5.69
N ASN A 134 2.07 -10.18 6.32
CA ASN A 134 2.35 -8.81 5.85
C ASN A 134 2.90 -8.83 4.41
N ILE A 135 3.87 -9.70 4.15
CA ILE A 135 4.50 -9.88 2.83
C ILE A 135 3.51 -10.45 1.82
N LEU A 136 2.72 -11.46 2.20
CA LEU A 136 1.71 -12.06 1.32
C LEU A 136 0.65 -11.05 0.89
N GLY A 137 0.18 -10.20 1.82
CA GLY A 137 -0.74 -9.10 1.49
C GLY A 137 -0.19 -8.17 0.42
N CYS A 138 1.09 -7.77 0.56
CA CYS A 138 1.78 -6.94 -0.43
C CYS A 138 1.95 -7.67 -1.78
N LEU A 139 2.26 -8.97 -1.75
CA LEU A 139 2.45 -9.78 -2.95
C LEU A 139 1.16 -9.94 -3.76
N ILE A 140 0.03 -10.18 -3.08
CA ILE A 140 -1.30 -10.27 -3.73
C ILE A 140 -1.60 -8.98 -4.51
N VAL A 141 -1.37 -7.82 -3.87
CA VAL A 141 -1.58 -6.51 -4.51
C VAL A 141 -0.63 -6.31 -5.68
N TRP A 142 0.65 -6.68 -5.52
CA TRP A 142 1.63 -6.61 -6.59
C TRP A 142 1.22 -7.44 -7.83
N ILE A 143 0.82 -8.70 -7.63
CA ILE A 143 0.36 -9.59 -8.71
C ILE A 143 -0.87 -8.99 -9.40
N TRP A 144 -1.84 -8.50 -8.63
CA TRP A 144 -3.08 -7.94 -9.19
C TRP A 144 -2.82 -6.71 -10.07
N PHE A 145 -2.03 -5.74 -9.58
CA PHE A 145 -1.73 -4.53 -10.35
C PHE A 145 -0.82 -4.79 -11.54
N THR A 146 0.19 -5.65 -11.41
CA THR A 146 1.09 -5.97 -12.55
C THR A 146 0.37 -6.71 -13.66
N ARG A 147 -0.51 -7.67 -13.35
CA ARG A 147 -1.34 -8.35 -14.36
C ARG A 147 -2.28 -7.36 -15.06
N LYS A 148 -2.91 -6.46 -14.30
CA LYS A 148 -3.75 -5.39 -14.90
C LYS A 148 -2.94 -4.46 -15.79
N ALA A 149 -1.76 -4.03 -15.36
CA ALA A 149 -0.88 -3.17 -16.15
C ALA A 149 -0.51 -3.81 -17.50
N LYS A 150 -0.19 -5.11 -17.50
CA LYS A 150 0.15 -5.86 -18.72
C LYS A 150 -1.03 -6.03 -19.68
N MET A 151 -2.21 -6.42 -19.18
CA MET A 151 -3.41 -6.56 -20.03
C MET A 151 -3.84 -5.26 -20.71
N LEU A 152 -3.47 -4.11 -20.15
CA LEU A 152 -3.87 -2.79 -20.65
C LEU A 152 -2.77 -2.13 -21.50
N ALA A 153 -1.62 -2.78 -21.63
CA ALA A 153 -0.52 -2.43 -22.51
C ALA A 153 -0.52 -3.24 -23.83
N GLN A 154 -1.40 -4.24 -23.93
CA GLN A 154 -1.73 -4.98 -25.15
C GLN A 154 -2.86 -4.26 -25.90
#